data_AF-A0A7W1Z1Z1-F1
#
_entry.id   AF-A0A7W1Z1Z1-F1
#
_cell.length_a   1.000
_cell.length_b   1.000
_cell.length_c   1.000
_cell.angle_alpha   90.00
_cell.angle_beta   90.00
_cell.angle_gamma   90.00
#
_symmetry.space_group_name_H-M   'P 1'
#
loop_
_entity.id
_entity.type
_entity.pdbx_description
1 polymer ?
#
loop_
_entity_poly.entity_id
_entity_poly.type
_entity_poly.pdbx_seq_one_letter_code
_entity_poly.pdbx_strand_id
1 'polypeptide(L)'
;MNEKKPRIDRRQLLKGSLALGLGLLTPRGLWANDSSTVTLPFERGRRPLVAFPQKRPLMVMTTRPPQLETPLHIFNEDIFTPNDAFFVRWHLANIPQEIDMNTFRLTIRGRVNQSLSLSLHELQNQFEQVEIAAVCQCSGNSRGFFQPRVPGGQWGNGAMGNANWKGIRLRDLLHRAGITGDAVQVRFDGLDQPVAQVTPDFRKSLNLGDALQEEV
;
A
#
# COMPACT_ATOMS: atom_id res chain seq x y z
N MET A 1 65.70 43.27 -35.81
CA MET A 1 64.50 43.92 -36.39
C MET A 1 63.32 43.54 -35.49
N ASN A 2 62.71 44.53 -34.84
CA ASN A 2 61.84 44.39 -33.65
C ASN A 2 60.64 43.44 -33.80
N GLU A 3 60.47 42.58 -32.79
CA GLU A 3 59.27 41.76 -32.56
C GLU A 3 58.05 42.64 -32.27
N LYS A 4 56.98 42.46 -33.05
CA LYS A 4 55.66 43.04 -32.76
C LYS A 4 54.93 42.12 -31.78
N LYS A 5 54.71 42.57 -30.53
CA LYS A 5 53.76 41.95 -29.60
C LYS A 5 52.34 41.98 -30.18
N PRO A 6 51.56 40.89 -30.10
CA PRO A 6 50.16 40.92 -30.52
C PRO A 6 49.34 41.77 -29.55
N ARG A 7 48.69 42.82 -30.07
CA ARG A 7 47.68 43.60 -29.34
C ARG A 7 46.39 42.79 -29.33
N ILE A 8 45.96 42.35 -28.15
CA ILE A 8 44.64 41.75 -27.96
C ILE A 8 43.60 42.87 -28.10
N ASP A 9 42.72 42.73 -29.09
CA ASP A 9 41.63 43.67 -29.36
C ASP A 9 40.54 43.52 -28.28
N ARG A 10 40.13 44.64 -27.66
CA ARG A 10 39.02 44.69 -26.69
C ARG A 10 37.73 44.11 -27.25
N ARG A 11 37.53 44.13 -28.59
CA ARG A 11 36.37 43.51 -29.24
C ARG A 11 36.44 41.98 -29.36
N GLN A 12 37.63 41.37 -29.29
CA GLN A 12 37.77 39.92 -29.27
C GLN A 12 37.54 39.32 -27.86
N LEU A 13 37.82 40.08 -26.81
CA LEU A 13 37.55 39.70 -25.40
C LEU A 13 36.05 39.68 -25.06
N LEU A 14 35.25 40.52 -25.73
CA LEU A 14 33.78 40.55 -25.60
C LEU A 14 33.05 39.49 -26.45
N LYS A 15 33.71 38.91 -27.46
CA LYS A 15 33.18 37.74 -28.19
C LYS A 15 33.50 36.41 -27.52
N GLY A 16 34.46 36.39 -26.58
CA GLY A 16 34.85 35.20 -25.81
C GLY A 16 34.07 34.98 -24.50
N SER A 17 33.13 35.85 -24.14
CA SER A 17 32.39 35.79 -22.87
C SER A 17 30.97 35.17 -22.98
N LEU A 18 30.58 34.67 -24.15
CA LEU A 18 29.24 34.12 -24.41
C LEU A 18 29.17 32.58 -24.47
N ALA A 19 30.22 31.88 -24.03
CA ALA A 19 30.28 30.41 -24.04
C ALA A 19 30.59 29.76 -22.67
N LEU A 20 30.32 30.46 -21.56
CA LEU A 20 30.53 29.93 -20.19
C LEU A 20 29.26 29.99 -19.32
N GLY A 21 28.07 30.05 -19.91
CA GLY A 21 26.81 30.24 -19.18
C GLY A 21 25.67 29.26 -19.48
N LEU A 22 25.94 28.09 -20.07
CA LEU A 22 24.90 27.09 -20.40
C LEU A 22 25.19 25.66 -19.90
N GLY A 23 26.19 25.50 -19.03
CA GLY A 23 26.44 24.24 -18.34
C GLY A 23 25.75 24.22 -16.98
N LEU A 24 24.82 23.28 -16.80
CA LEU A 24 24.07 22.95 -15.57
C LEU A 24 22.67 23.57 -15.39
N LEU A 25 21.82 23.46 -16.41
CA LEU A 25 20.42 23.11 -16.17
C LEU A 25 20.28 21.58 -16.27
N THR A 26 21.00 20.86 -15.42
CA THR A 26 20.46 19.58 -14.97
C THR A 26 19.17 19.92 -14.23
N PRO A 27 18.03 19.24 -14.48
CA PRO A 27 17.02 19.16 -13.44
C PRO A 27 17.69 18.38 -12.31
N ARG A 28 18.44 19.08 -11.45
CA ARG A 28 18.78 18.60 -10.12
C ARG A 28 17.41 18.31 -9.53
N GLY A 29 17.11 17.02 -9.39
CA GLY A 29 15.79 16.56 -9.03
C GLY A 29 15.25 17.44 -7.92
N LEU A 30 14.12 18.09 -8.21
CA LEU A 30 13.23 18.60 -7.19
C LEU A 30 12.63 17.38 -6.48
N TRP A 31 13.47 16.63 -5.77
CA TRP A 31 13.06 15.96 -4.56
C TRP A 31 12.98 17.05 -3.51
N ALA A 32 12.03 17.98 -3.70
CA ALA A 32 11.52 18.78 -2.61
C ALA A 32 10.83 17.77 -1.70
N ASN A 33 11.59 17.18 -0.78
CA ASN A 33 11.06 16.41 0.32
C ASN A 33 10.48 17.41 1.33
N ASP A 34 9.49 18.20 0.89
CA ASP A 34 8.62 18.95 1.79
C ASP A 34 7.57 17.99 2.34
N SER A 35 8.06 16.93 3.00
CA SER A 35 7.18 16.07 3.78
C SER A 35 6.79 16.86 5.01
N SER A 36 5.68 17.59 4.88
CA SER A 36 5.00 18.18 6.02
C SER A 36 4.83 17.12 7.11
N THR A 37 5.07 17.50 8.36
CA THR A 37 4.96 16.57 9.49
C THR A 37 3.71 16.88 10.29
N VAL A 38 3.00 15.84 10.72
CA VAL A 38 1.88 15.94 11.67
C VAL A 38 2.33 15.42 13.02
N THR A 39 1.83 16.00 14.11
CA THR A 39 2.05 15.48 15.47
C THR A 39 0.74 14.93 16.01
N LEU A 40 0.68 13.61 16.16
CA LEU A 40 -0.44 12.93 16.81
C LEU A 40 -0.45 13.26 18.32
N PRO A 41 -1.63 13.34 18.97
CA PRO A 41 -1.76 13.80 20.36
C PRO A 41 -1.38 12.73 21.39
N PHE A 42 -0.17 12.19 21.30
CA PHE A 42 0.46 11.28 22.24
C PHE A 42 1.99 11.34 22.14
N GLU A 43 2.69 10.81 23.14
CA GLU A 43 4.16 10.84 23.17
C GLU A 43 4.78 10.10 21.97
N ARG A 44 5.80 10.73 21.36
CA ARG A 44 6.44 10.27 20.12
C ARG A 44 5.44 10.18 18.95
N GLY A 45 4.48 11.11 18.89
CA GLY A 45 3.43 11.19 17.88
C GLY A 45 3.80 11.87 16.55
N ARG A 46 5.03 12.39 16.38
CA ARG A 46 5.45 13.03 15.12
C ARG A 46 5.51 12.00 13.98
N ARG A 47 4.85 12.28 12.85
CA ARG A 47 4.81 11.46 11.64
C ARG A 47 5.07 12.32 10.40
N PRO A 48 5.88 11.86 9.43
CA PRO A 48 5.96 12.52 8.13
C PRO A 48 4.71 12.20 7.29
N LEU A 49 4.24 13.18 6.52
CA LEU A 49 3.26 12.99 5.45
C LEU A 49 4.00 12.71 4.15
N VAL A 50 3.72 11.55 3.55
CA VAL A 50 4.40 11.13 2.31
C VAL A 50 3.37 10.54 1.35
N ALA A 51 3.45 10.94 0.08
CA ALA A 51 2.66 10.34 -0.98
C ALA A 51 3.33 9.05 -1.45
N PHE A 52 2.57 7.95 -1.48
CA PHE A 52 2.96 6.69 -2.11
C PHE A 52 2.30 6.60 -3.49
N PRO A 53 2.75 5.72 -4.40
CA PRO A 53 2.04 5.49 -5.65
C PRO A 53 0.54 5.25 -5.41
N GLN A 54 -0.32 5.96 -6.16
CA GLN A 54 -1.78 5.92 -6.04
C GLN A 54 -2.36 6.41 -4.69
N LYS A 55 -1.55 7.05 -3.84
CA LYS A 55 -1.98 7.61 -2.55
C LYS A 55 -1.74 9.10 -2.48
N ARG A 56 -2.68 9.84 -1.89
CA ARG A 56 -2.41 11.20 -1.40
C ARG A 56 -1.43 11.13 -0.22
N PRO A 57 -0.86 12.25 0.25
CA PRO A 57 0.03 12.22 1.41
C PRO A 57 -0.66 11.62 2.64
N LEU A 58 -0.10 10.53 3.16
CA LEU A 58 -0.57 9.82 4.37
C LEU A 58 0.49 9.88 5.47
N MET A 59 0.07 9.69 6.73
CA MET A 59 1.00 9.68 7.86
C MET A 59 1.77 8.37 7.89
N VAL A 60 3.08 8.42 7.64
CA VAL A 60 3.91 7.22 7.58
C VAL A 60 4.34 6.79 8.97
N MET A 61 4.04 5.55 9.34
CA MET A 61 4.62 4.90 10.52
C MET A 61 5.88 4.11 10.18
N THR A 62 5.84 3.30 9.12
CA THR A 62 6.99 2.54 8.63
C THR A 62 6.98 2.51 7.11
N THR A 63 8.16 2.43 6.51
CA THR A 63 8.34 2.36 5.04
C THR A 63 8.57 0.95 4.53
N ARG A 64 9.14 0.06 5.36
CA ARG A 64 9.42 -1.34 5.00
C ARG A 64 9.09 -2.30 6.17
N PRO A 65 7.90 -2.92 6.15
CA PRO A 65 6.85 -2.74 5.16
C PRO A 65 6.11 -1.39 5.31
N PRO A 66 5.36 -0.94 4.28
CA PRO A 66 4.56 0.27 4.37
C PRO A 66 3.44 0.15 5.42
N GLN A 67 3.40 1.11 6.35
CA GLN A 67 2.29 1.33 7.27
C GLN A 67 1.93 2.82 7.23
N LEU A 68 0.76 3.13 6.68
CA LEU A 68 0.29 4.49 6.37
C LEU A 68 -1.05 4.73 7.05
N GLU A 69 -1.18 5.79 7.82
CA GLU A 69 -2.39 6.17 8.54
C GLU A 69 -3.12 7.30 7.84
N THR A 70 -4.46 7.19 7.75
CA THR A 70 -5.34 8.21 7.18
C THR A 70 -5.42 9.44 8.10
N PRO A 71 -5.11 10.66 7.63
CA PRO A 71 -5.36 11.88 8.39
C PRO A 71 -6.83 12.02 8.81
N LEU A 72 -7.08 12.35 10.08
CA LEU A 72 -8.43 12.30 10.66
C LEU A 72 -9.46 13.19 9.96
N HIS A 73 -9.03 14.33 9.38
CA HIS A 73 -9.94 15.24 8.67
C HIS A 73 -10.62 14.59 7.46
N ILE A 74 -10.03 13.54 6.89
CA ILE A 74 -10.57 12.84 5.73
C ILE A 74 -11.91 12.17 6.06
N PHE A 75 -12.11 11.72 7.30
CA PHE A 75 -13.39 11.11 7.70
C PHE A 75 -14.55 12.11 7.79
N ASN A 76 -14.28 13.41 7.61
CA ASN A 76 -15.30 14.45 7.49
C ASN A 76 -15.58 14.83 6.01
N GLU A 77 -14.90 14.19 5.05
CA GLU A 77 -15.11 14.44 3.61
C GLU A 77 -16.33 13.67 3.08
N ASP A 78 -16.42 12.36 3.38
CA ASP A 78 -17.49 11.46 2.91
C ASP A 78 -17.61 10.24 3.84
N ILE A 79 -18.73 9.50 3.74
CA ILE A 79 -18.92 8.22 4.46
C ILE A 79 -17.98 7.13 3.94
N PHE A 80 -17.59 7.19 2.68
CA PHE A 80 -16.60 6.30 2.07
C PHE A 80 -15.25 6.99 2.02
N THR A 81 -14.24 6.35 2.61
CA THR A 81 -12.86 6.82 2.57
C THR A 81 -12.32 6.68 1.13
N PRO A 82 -11.86 7.76 0.48
CA PRO A 82 -11.31 7.68 -0.87
C PRO A 82 -10.17 6.67 -1.00
N ASN A 83 -10.06 5.98 -2.14
CA ASN A 83 -9.04 4.95 -2.37
C ASN A 83 -7.60 5.47 -2.16
N ASP A 84 -7.33 6.71 -2.56
CA ASP A 84 -6.04 7.36 -2.40
C ASP A 84 -5.76 7.78 -0.95
N ALA A 85 -6.77 7.78 -0.08
CA ALA A 85 -6.69 8.12 1.34
C ALA A 85 -6.81 6.92 2.29
N PHE A 86 -7.25 5.76 1.80
CA PHE A 86 -7.44 4.55 2.61
C PHE A 86 -6.13 4.08 3.24
N PHE A 87 -6.13 3.81 4.55
CA PHE A 87 -4.94 3.40 5.31
C PHE A 87 -4.29 2.13 4.72
N VAL A 88 -2.99 1.96 4.99
CA VAL A 88 -2.21 0.80 4.50
C VAL A 88 -1.52 0.14 5.68
N ARG A 89 -1.64 -1.19 5.78
CA ARG A 89 -0.97 -1.99 6.81
C ARG A 89 -0.46 -3.30 6.25
N TRP A 90 0.86 -3.45 6.25
CA TRP A 90 1.55 -4.70 5.89
C TRP A 90 2.34 -5.27 7.07
N HIS A 91 2.53 -6.59 7.11
CA HIS A 91 3.32 -7.27 8.13
C HIS A 91 4.73 -7.64 7.63
N LEU A 92 4.81 -8.11 6.38
CA LEU A 92 6.04 -8.63 5.77
C LEU A 92 6.59 -7.63 4.76
N ALA A 93 7.92 -7.52 4.69
CA ALA A 93 8.60 -6.50 3.88
C ALA A 93 8.66 -6.84 2.38
N ASN A 94 8.60 -8.11 1.99
CA ASN A 94 8.58 -8.50 0.58
C ASN A 94 7.13 -8.57 0.10
N ILE A 95 6.58 -7.41 -0.25
CA ILE A 95 5.26 -7.30 -0.88
C ILE A 95 5.41 -7.44 -2.41
N PRO A 96 4.40 -7.99 -3.13
CA PRO A 96 4.42 -7.99 -4.59
C PRO A 96 4.39 -6.54 -5.10
N GLN A 97 5.36 -6.16 -5.93
CA GLN A 97 5.42 -4.83 -6.56
C GLN A 97 4.79 -4.81 -7.96
N GLU A 98 4.65 -5.98 -8.56
CA GLU A 98 4.05 -6.17 -9.88
C GLU A 98 3.32 -7.52 -9.87
N ILE A 99 2.15 -7.58 -10.51
CA ILE A 99 1.36 -8.80 -10.67
C ILE A 99 0.86 -8.81 -12.12
N ASP A 100 1.23 -9.85 -12.87
CA ASP A 100 0.64 -10.08 -14.18
C ASP A 100 -0.74 -10.73 -14.02
N MET A 101 -1.78 -9.96 -14.35
CA MET A 101 -3.17 -10.38 -14.18
C MET A 101 -3.58 -11.52 -15.12
N ASN A 102 -2.85 -11.75 -16.22
CA ASN A 102 -3.14 -12.86 -17.14
C ASN A 102 -2.69 -14.21 -16.58
N THR A 103 -1.59 -14.20 -15.81
CA THR A 103 -1.00 -15.40 -15.22
C THR A 103 -1.40 -15.60 -13.76
N PHE A 104 -1.95 -14.58 -13.09
CA PHE A 104 -2.51 -14.70 -11.74
C PHE A 104 -3.54 -15.84 -11.63
N ARG A 105 -3.44 -16.63 -10.56
CA ARG A 105 -4.41 -17.69 -10.23
C ARG A 105 -4.75 -17.67 -8.74
N LEU A 106 -6.05 -17.64 -8.43
CA LEU A 106 -6.55 -17.96 -7.10
C LEU A 106 -6.67 -19.49 -6.97
N THR A 107 -5.92 -20.08 -6.04
CA THR A 107 -5.97 -21.52 -5.79
C THR A 107 -6.86 -21.84 -4.59
N ILE A 108 -7.84 -22.72 -4.78
CA ILE A 108 -8.68 -23.27 -3.71
C ILE A 108 -8.35 -24.76 -3.59
N ARG A 109 -7.91 -25.19 -2.42
CA ARG A 109 -7.40 -26.55 -2.18
C ARG A 109 -7.61 -26.98 -0.72
N GLY A 110 -7.36 -28.25 -0.43
CA GLY A 110 -7.47 -28.81 0.92
C GLY A 110 -8.67 -29.74 1.04
N ARG A 111 -9.56 -29.47 2.00
CA ARG A 111 -10.76 -30.26 2.30
C ARG A 111 -11.92 -29.91 1.34
N VAL A 112 -11.69 -30.18 0.06
CA VAL A 112 -12.61 -29.93 -1.06
C VAL A 112 -12.58 -31.11 -2.02
N ASN A 113 -13.70 -31.38 -2.69
CA ASN A 113 -13.83 -32.45 -3.67
C ASN A 113 -13.01 -32.17 -4.93
N GLN A 114 -12.93 -30.91 -5.34
CA GLN A 114 -12.15 -30.47 -6.50
C GLN A 114 -11.30 -29.26 -6.13
N SER A 115 -9.98 -29.38 -6.26
CA SER A 115 -9.09 -28.22 -6.18
C SER A 115 -9.28 -27.33 -7.42
N LEU A 116 -9.37 -26.02 -7.20
CA LEU A 116 -9.58 -25.03 -8.25
C LEU A 116 -8.33 -24.16 -8.42
N SER A 117 -8.08 -23.71 -9.64
CA SER A 117 -7.08 -22.70 -9.99
C SER A 117 -7.74 -21.71 -10.94
N LEU A 118 -8.26 -20.62 -10.39
CA LEU A 118 -9.14 -19.68 -11.08
C LEU A 118 -8.35 -18.46 -11.55
N SER A 119 -8.46 -18.12 -12.83
CA SER A 119 -7.95 -16.85 -13.37
C SER A 119 -8.82 -15.66 -12.94
N LEU A 120 -8.28 -14.45 -13.05
CA LEU A 120 -9.07 -13.24 -12.80
C LEU A 120 -10.28 -13.14 -13.73
N HIS A 121 -10.12 -13.52 -15.01
CA HIS A 121 -11.21 -13.51 -15.98
C HIS A 121 -12.36 -14.43 -15.55
N GLU A 122 -12.05 -15.63 -15.05
CA GLU A 122 -13.07 -16.55 -14.55
C GLU A 122 -13.77 -16.00 -13.30
N LEU A 123 -13.00 -15.42 -12.37
CA LEU A 123 -13.56 -14.76 -11.18
C LEU A 123 -14.56 -13.66 -11.56
N GLN A 124 -14.22 -12.82 -12.53
CA GLN A 124 -15.07 -11.68 -12.93
C GLN A 124 -16.31 -12.08 -13.72
N ASN A 125 -16.28 -13.20 -14.45
CA ASN A 125 -17.32 -13.52 -15.45
C ASN A 125 -18.13 -14.79 -15.14
N GLN A 126 -17.67 -15.66 -14.23
CA GLN A 126 -18.36 -16.92 -13.92
C GLN A 126 -19.07 -16.93 -12.57
N PHE A 127 -19.00 -15.84 -11.82
CA PHE A 127 -19.60 -15.71 -10.49
C PHE A 127 -20.40 -14.41 -10.38
N GLU A 128 -21.46 -14.44 -9.56
CA GLU A 128 -22.22 -13.25 -9.22
C GLU A 128 -21.30 -12.21 -8.56
N GLN A 129 -21.36 -10.97 -9.04
CA GLN A 129 -20.64 -9.86 -8.45
C GLN A 129 -21.53 -9.16 -7.42
N VAL A 130 -21.01 -9.02 -6.21
CA VAL A 130 -21.72 -8.42 -5.08
C VAL A 130 -20.99 -7.20 -4.57
N GLU A 131 -21.72 -6.33 -3.89
CA GLU A 131 -21.18 -5.12 -3.29
C GLU A 131 -21.58 -5.03 -1.82
N ILE A 132 -20.63 -4.71 -0.94
CA ILE A 132 -20.84 -4.56 0.49
C ILE A 132 -20.11 -3.30 0.97
N ALA A 133 -20.85 -2.39 1.61
CA ALA A 133 -20.24 -1.30 2.37
C ALA A 133 -19.72 -1.82 3.71
N ALA A 134 -18.41 -1.79 3.92
CA ALA A 134 -17.80 -2.28 5.15
C ALA A 134 -16.59 -1.46 5.59
N VAL A 135 -16.48 -1.31 6.92
CA VAL A 135 -15.33 -0.70 7.58
C VAL A 135 -14.23 -1.74 7.73
N CYS A 136 -13.05 -1.45 7.19
CA CYS A 136 -11.82 -2.15 7.54
C CYS A 136 -11.11 -1.35 8.63
N GLN A 137 -10.85 -1.97 9.78
CA GLN A 137 -10.14 -1.33 10.89
C GLN A 137 -9.02 -2.24 11.38
N CYS A 138 -7.82 -1.68 11.53
CA CYS A 138 -6.72 -2.38 12.16
C CYS A 138 -7.06 -2.67 13.63
N SER A 139 -6.84 -3.89 14.12
CA SER A 139 -6.98 -4.22 15.55
C SER A 139 -6.11 -3.35 16.48
N GLY A 140 -5.13 -2.66 15.89
CA GLY A 140 -4.26 -1.72 16.59
C GLY A 140 -4.64 -0.25 16.45
N ASN A 141 -5.76 0.09 15.81
CA ASN A 141 -6.23 1.46 15.75
C ASN A 141 -6.31 2.05 17.16
N SER A 142 -5.92 3.32 17.31
CA SER A 142 -5.89 4.04 18.58
C SER A 142 -4.87 3.55 19.61
N ARG A 143 -3.97 2.59 19.29
CA ARG A 143 -2.96 2.10 20.25
C ARG A 143 -2.08 3.20 20.84
N GLY A 144 -1.80 4.28 20.10
CA GLY A 144 -1.01 5.41 20.59
C GLY A 144 -1.60 6.09 21.84
N PHE A 145 -2.91 5.91 22.09
CA PHE A 145 -3.63 6.48 23.22
C PHE A 145 -3.70 5.58 24.47
N PHE A 146 -3.20 4.34 24.41
CA PHE A 146 -3.28 3.42 25.56
C PHE A 146 -2.42 3.90 26.73
N GLN A 147 -2.94 3.70 27.95
CA GLN A 147 -2.27 4.00 29.22
C GLN A 147 -2.37 2.79 30.16
N PRO A 148 -1.25 2.14 30.54
CA PRO A 148 0.12 2.41 30.07
C PRO A 148 0.29 2.08 28.58
N ARG A 149 1.31 2.67 27.96
CA ARG A 149 1.68 2.40 26.56
C ARG A 149 2.06 0.93 26.36
N VAL A 150 1.66 0.36 25.23
CA VAL A 150 1.96 -1.03 24.86
C VAL A 150 2.74 -1.13 23.55
N PRO A 151 3.60 -2.15 23.36
CA PRO A 151 4.33 -2.37 22.11
C PRO A 151 3.41 -2.56 20.88
N GLY A 152 3.94 -2.25 19.70
CA GLY A 152 3.25 -2.40 18.41
C GLY A 152 3.15 -1.09 17.63
N GLY A 153 2.39 -1.10 16.53
CA GLY A 153 2.13 0.11 15.73
C GLY A 153 1.44 1.18 16.56
N GLN A 154 2.09 2.33 16.71
CA GLN A 154 1.61 3.46 17.50
C GLN A 154 0.73 4.36 16.64
N TRP A 155 -0.43 3.83 16.26
CA TRP A 155 -1.46 4.49 15.46
C TRP A 155 -2.19 5.57 16.27
N GLY A 156 -2.60 6.64 15.59
CA GLY A 156 -3.74 7.47 16.01
C GLY A 156 -5.05 6.77 15.70
N ASN A 157 -6.07 7.51 15.31
CA ASN A 157 -7.42 6.96 15.05
C ASN A 157 -7.67 6.68 13.55
N GLY A 158 -6.68 6.89 12.69
CA GLY A 158 -6.81 6.76 11.24
C GLY A 158 -6.42 5.42 10.66
N ALA A 159 -6.21 4.38 11.47
CA ALA A 159 -5.96 3.02 11.00
C ALA A 159 -7.27 2.28 10.71
N MET A 160 -8.17 2.97 9.99
CA MET A 160 -9.47 2.49 9.57
C MET A 160 -9.92 3.20 8.30
N GLY A 161 -10.87 2.62 7.58
CA GLY A 161 -11.54 3.23 6.44
C GLY A 161 -12.80 2.46 6.08
N ASN A 162 -13.76 3.16 5.50
CA ASN A 162 -15.00 2.55 5.01
C ASN A 162 -15.00 2.57 3.48
N ALA A 163 -15.34 1.48 2.82
CA ALA A 163 -15.40 1.39 1.37
C ALA A 163 -16.58 0.53 0.92
N ASN A 164 -17.03 0.74 -0.32
CA ASN A 164 -17.91 -0.19 -1.00
C ASN A 164 -17.06 -1.25 -1.71
N TRP A 165 -17.03 -2.46 -1.16
CA TRP A 165 -16.22 -3.58 -1.63
C TRP A 165 -16.99 -4.37 -2.67
N LYS A 166 -16.41 -4.54 -3.86
CA LYS A 166 -16.99 -5.36 -4.93
C LYS A 166 -16.21 -6.65 -5.11
N GLY A 167 -16.91 -7.78 -5.19
CA GLY A 167 -16.27 -9.08 -5.39
C GLY A 167 -17.27 -10.23 -5.51
N ILE A 168 -16.82 -11.41 -5.11
CA ILE A 168 -17.58 -12.68 -5.14
C ILE A 168 -17.72 -13.13 -3.69
N ARG A 169 -18.89 -13.66 -3.32
CA ARG A 169 -19.06 -14.28 -2.00
C ARG A 169 -18.15 -15.50 -1.87
N LEU A 170 -17.42 -15.59 -0.77
CA LEU A 170 -16.54 -16.71 -0.49
C LEU A 170 -17.29 -18.04 -0.51
N ARG A 171 -18.53 -18.07 -0.01
CA ARG A 171 -19.38 -19.28 -0.02
C ARG A 171 -19.56 -19.84 -1.43
N ASP A 172 -19.69 -19.00 -2.45
CA ASP A 172 -19.97 -19.43 -3.83
C ASP A 172 -18.72 -20.11 -4.43
N LEU A 173 -17.53 -19.57 -4.13
CA LEU A 173 -16.25 -20.18 -4.49
C LEU A 173 -16.04 -21.53 -3.79
N LEU A 174 -16.37 -21.61 -2.50
CA LEU A 174 -16.22 -22.82 -1.71
C LEU A 174 -17.23 -23.90 -2.13
N HIS A 175 -18.47 -23.54 -2.45
CA HIS A 175 -19.47 -24.44 -3.02
C HIS A 175 -19.03 -24.98 -4.38
N ARG A 176 -18.44 -24.12 -5.23
CA ARG A 176 -17.87 -24.54 -6.53
C ARG A 176 -16.76 -25.57 -6.38
N ALA A 177 -15.91 -25.45 -5.34
CA ALA A 177 -14.87 -26.44 -5.02
C ALA A 177 -15.42 -27.72 -4.37
N GLY A 178 -16.60 -27.65 -3.76
CA GLY A 178 -17.26 -28.75 -3.07
C GLY A 178 -16.59 -29.09 -1.74
N ILE A 179 -16.73 -28.23 -0.72
CA ILE A 179 -16.20 -28.47 0.64
C ILE A 179 -16.64 -29.84 1.16
N THR A 180 -15.71 -30.57 1.80
CA THR A 180 -16.00 -31.87 2.44
C THR A 180 -16.53 -31.69 3.86
N GLY A 181 -17.32 -32.64 4.35
CA GLY A 181 -18.00 -32.54 5.66
C GLY A 181 -17.08 -32.51 6.90
N ASP A 182 -15.79 -32.80 6.73
CA ASP A 182 -14.76 -32.74 7.78
C ASP A 182 -13.97 -31.42 7.81
N ALA A 183 -14.31 -30.44 6.96
CA ALA A 183 -13.69 -29.12 6.96
C ALA A 183 -14.10 -28.31 8.20
N VAL A 184 -13.14 -27.62 8.83
CA VAL A 184 -13.37 -26.84 10.07
C VAL A 184 -13.08 -25.34 9.89
N GLN A 185 -12.05 -25.00 9.13
CA GLN A 185 -11.62 -23.63 8.90
C GLN A 185 -11.22 -23.42 7.45
N VAL A 186 -11.38 -22.18 6.99
CA VAL A 186 -10.83 -21.70 5.72
C VAL A 186 -9.63 -20.82 6.04
N ARG A 187 -8.48 -21.11 5.42
CA ARG A 187 -7.24 -20.34 5.59
C ARG A 187 -6.92 -19.56 4.33
N PHE A 188 -6.57 -18.30 4.49
CA PHE A 188 -6.19 -17.37 3.42
C PHE A 188 -4.69 -17.11 3.48
N ASP A 189 -4.09 -17.01 2.30
CA ASP A 189 -2.66 -16.86 2.09
C ASP A 189 -2.41 -15.84 0.98
N GLY A 190 -1.55 -14.87 1.26
CA GLY A 190 -1.21 -13.78 0.36
C GLY A 190 -0.02 -14.10 -0.54
N LEU A 191 0.34 -13.15 -1.40
CA LEU A 191 1.58 -13.22 -2.18
C LEU A 191 2.78 -12.60 -1.45
N ASP A 192 2.56 -11.87 -0.34
CA ASP A 192 3.66 -11.32 0.45
C ASP A 192 4.47 -12.42 1.13
N GLN A 193 5.75 -12.18 1.32
CA GLN A 193 6.69 -13.17 1.83
C GLN A 193 7.62 -12.60 2.92
N PRO A 194 8.07 -13.44 3.86
CA PRO A 194 9.06 -13.01 4.82
C PRO A 194 10.42 -12.76 4.14
N VAL A 195 11.24 -11.88 4.73
CA VAL A 195 12.62 -11.67 4.28
C VAL A 195 13.53 -12.81 4.75
N ALA A 196 13.29 -13.29 5.97
CA ALA A 196 14.07 -14.36 6.58
C ALA A 196 13.21 -15.62 6.68
N GLN A 197 13.79 -16.78 6.40
CA GLN A 197 13.07 -18.07 6.41
C GLN A 197 12.46 -18.42 7.78
N VAL A 198 13.05 -17.92 8.87
CA VAL A 198 12.54 -18.14 10.24
C VAL A 198 11.31 -17.28 10.56
N THR A 199 11.06 -16.22 9.79
CA THR A 199 9.91 -15.36 10.00
C THR A 199 8.65 -16.06 9.50
N PRO A 200 7.60 -16.19 10.33
CA PRO A 200 6.38 -16.88 9.92
C PRO A 200 5.68 -16.14 8.77
N ASP A 201 5.07 -16.92 7.90
CA ASP A 201 4.22 -16.44 6.81
C ASP A 201 2.93 -15.78 7.34
N PHE A 202 2.37 -14.84 6.59
CA PHE A 202 1.18 -14.11 7.01
C PHE A 202 -0.10 -14.80 6.52
N ARG A 203 -0.63 -15.71 7.35
CA ARG A 203 -1.85 -16.45 7.07
C ARG A 203 -2.90 -16.21 8.13
N LYS A 204 -4.16 -16.11 7.71
CA LYS A 204 -5.32 -15.93 8.59
C LYS A 204 -6.37 -16.99 8.28
N SER A 205 -7.22 -17.32 9.26
CA SER A 205 -8.32 -18.24 9.06
C SER A 205 -9.63 -17.71 9.63
N LEU A 206 -10.72 -18.20 9.05
CA LEU A 206 -12.07 -18.09 9.57
C LEU A 206 -12.59 -19.50 9.87
N ASN A 207 -13.49 -19.61 10.83
CA ASN A 207 -14.23 -20.86 11.00
C ASN A 207 -15.12 -21.08 9.77
N LEU A 208 -15.41 -22.34 9.45
CA LEU A 208 -16.19 -22.66 8.26
C LEU A 208 -17.57 -21.99 8.28
N GLY A 209 -18.22 -21.92 9.45
CA GLY A 209 -19.51 -21.24 9.60
C GLY A 209 -19.45 -19.76 9.23
N ASP A 210 -18.40 -19.05 9.65
CA ASP A 210 -18.18 -17.64 9.33
C ASP A 210 -17.90 -17.46 7.83
N ALA A 211 -17.05 -18.32 7.26
CA ALA A 211 -16.67 -18.28 5.86
C ALA A 211 -17.82 -18.57 4.87
N LEU A 212 -18.91 -19.18 5.34
CA LEU A 212 -20.10 -19.50 4.56
C LEU A 212 -21.21 -18.43 4.68
N GLN A 213 -21.00 -17.40 5.50
CA GLN A 213 -21.93 -16.28 5.59
C GLN A 213 -21.98 -15.50 4.27
N GLU A 214 -23.07 -14.77 4.08
CA GLU A 214 -23.32 -14.02 2.84
C GLU A 214 -22.42 -12.80 2.67
N GLU A 215 -21.79 -12.36 3.77
CA GLU A 215 -21.03 -11.11 3.88
C GLU A 215 -19.51 -11.27 3.68
N VAL A 216 -19.03 -12.51 3.47
CA VAL A 216 -17.60 -12.85 3.34
C VAL A 216 -17.22 -13.14 1.90
#